data_AF-A0A7J6VXZ8-F1
#
_entry.id   AF-A0A7J6VXZ8-F1
#
_cell.length_a   1.000
_cell.length_b   1.000
_cell.length_c   1.000
_cell.angle_alpha   90.00
_cell.angle_beta   90.00
_cell.angle_gamma   90.00
#
_symmetry.space_group_name_H-M   'P 1'
#
loop_
_entity.id
_entity.type
_entity.pdbx_description
1 polymer ?
#
loop_
_entity_poly.entity_id
_entity_poly.type
_entity_poly.pdbx_seq_one_letter_code
_entity_poly.pdbx_strand_id
1 'polypeptide(L)'
;MRSSYVSYPFLMNLPVGFARAYLKENVQCVTLWVSDGRRWQVQCSSVTYRFRLMKGWKEFVLDNDLEEDDICIFELVDWKRTEMKVAIFRVLRL
;
A
#
# COMPACT_ATOMS: atom_id res chain seq x y z
N MET A 1 7.31 -2.66 8.64
CA MET A 1 7.30 -3.01 7.21
C MET A 1 8.31 -4.13 7.02
N ARG A 2 8.16 -5.03 6.06
CA ARG A 2 9.18 -6.06 5.80
C ARG A 2 10.21 -5.56 4.79
N SER A 3 11.45 -6.04 4.86
CA SER A 3 12.50 -5.75 3.89
C SER A 3 12.03 -5.78 2.42
N SER A 4 11.31 -6.81 1.99
CA SER A 4 10.83 -6.93 0.60
C SER A 4 9.77 -5.91 0.17
N TYR A 5 9.19 -5.19 1.11
CA TYR A 5 8.21 -4.12 0.85
C TYR A 5 8.92 -2.78 0.64
N VAL A 6 10.09 -2.57 1.24
CA VAL A 6 10.82 -1.28 1.21
C VAL A 6 12.15 -1.35 0.48
N SER A 7 12.53 -2.52 -0.02
CA SER A 7 13.72 -2.75 -0.85
C SER A 7 13.37 -3.66 -2.03
N TYR A 8 14.30 -3.82 -2.99
CA TYR A 8 14.07 -4.63 -4.18
C TYR A 8 13.50 -6.02 -3.82
N PRO A 9 12.36 -6.44 -4.39
CA PRO A 9 11.70 -5.91 -5.60
C PRO A 9 10.61 -4.84 -5.38
N PHE A 10 10.40 -4.34 -4.15
CA PHE A 10 9.32 -3.40 -3.78
C PHE A 10 7.92 -3.97 -4.06
N LEU A 11 7.60 -5.12 -3.46
CA LEU A 11 6.32 -5.80 -3.68
C LEU A 11 5.57 -6.02 -2.36
N MET A 12 4.46 -5.32 -2.17
CA MET A 12 3.66 -5.42 -0.95
C MET A 12 2.38 -6.22 -1.17
N ASN A 13 2.19 -7.29 -0.39
CA ASN A 13 0.92 -8.03 -0.40
C ASN A 13 -0.06 -7.38 0.59
N LEU A 14 -1.33 -7.27 0.20
CA LEU A 14 -2.41 -6.88 1.11
C LEU A 14 -2.94 -8.10 1.88
N PRO A 15 -3.45 -7.93 3.11
CA PRO A 15 -4.07 -9.02 3.85
C PRO A 15 -5.25 -9.63 3.09
N VAL A 16 -5.24 -10.94 2.89
CA VAL A 16 -6.23 -11.64 2.05
C VAL A 16 -7.66 -11.48 2.59
N GLY A 17 -7.85 -11.53 3.91
CA GLY A 17 -9.17 -11.37 4.52
C GLY A 17 -9.76 -9.97 4.28
N PHE A 18 -8.95 -8.94 4.46
CA PHE A 18 -9.33 -7.56 4.14
C PHE A 18 -9.66 -7.41 2.65
N ALA A 19 -8.78 -7.93 1.79
CA ALA A 19 -8.96 -7.81 0.34
C ALA A 19 -10.25 -8.49 -0.15
N ARG A 20 -10.58 -9.68 0.37
CA ARG A 20 -11.83 -10.38 0.05
C ARG A 20 -13.08 -9.63 0.51
N ALA A 21 -13.01 -9.00 1.67
CA ALA A 21 -14.16 -8.33 2.26
C ALA A 21 -14.46 -6.98 1.61
N TYR A 22 -13.43 -6.25 1.17
CA TYR A 22 -13.57 -4.82 0.84
C TYR A 22 -13.07 -4.42 -0.54
N LEU A 23 -12.28 -5.26 -1.22
CA LEU A 23 -11.74 -4.94 -2.54
C LEU A 23 -12.46 -5.74 -3.63
N LYS A 24 -12.69 -5.09 -4.77
CA LYS A 24 -13.30 -5.73 -5.94
C LYS A 24 -12.30 -6.68 -6.59
N GLU A 25 -12.81 -7.79 -7.11
CA GLU A 25 -12.04 -8.58 -8.08
C GLU A 25 -11.64 -7.69 -9.27
N ASN A 26 -10.46 -7.92 -9.84
CA ASN A 26 -9.92 -7.19 -11.00
C ASN A 26 -9.56 -5.72 -10.76
N VAL A 27 -9.36 -5.28 -9.51
CA VAL A 27 -8.67 -4.00 -9.27
C VAL A 27 -7.29 -4.04 -9.92
N GLN A 28 -7.01 -3.02 -10.72
CA GLN A 28 -5.73 -2.82 -11.41
C GLN A 28 -4.89 -1.69 -10.80
N CYS A 29 -5.53 -0.76 -10.08
CA CYS A 29 -4.89 0.40 -9.48
C CYS A 29 -5.56 0.78 -8.16
N VAL A 30 -4.77 1.27 -7.21
CA VAL A 30 -5.18 1.77 -5.90
C VAL A 30 -4.63 3.19 -5.77
N THR A 31 -5.43 4.10 -5.22
CA THR A 31 -4.93 5.42 -4.84
C THR A 31 -4.49 5.39 -3.39
N LEU A 32 -3.22 5.65 -3.13
CA LEU A 32 -2.71 5.88 -1.78
C LEU A 32 -2.57 7.37 -1.53
N TRP A 33 -2.90 7.85 -0.35
CA TRP A 33 -2.64 9.23 0.05
C TRP A 33 -2.31 9.34 1.53
N VAL A 34 -1.50 10.33 1.90
CA VAL A 34 -1.09 10.59 3.28
C VAL A 34 -1.65 11.94 3.76
N SER A 35 -1.57 12.23 5.05
CA SER A 35 -2.24 13.39 5.67
C SER A 35 -1.79 14.75 5.14
N ASP A 36 -0.59 14.84 4.54
CA ASP A 36 -0.08 16.06 3.90
C ASP A 36 -0.71 16.36 2.53
N GLY A 37 -1.59 15.47 2.03
CA GLY A 37 -2.31 15.62 0.78
C GLY A 37 -1.64 15.00 -0.44
N ARG A 38 -0.38 14.53 -0.34
CA ARG A 38 0.29 13.81 -1.44
C ARG A 38 -0.43 12.51 -1.76
N ARG A 39 -0.46 12.15 -3.05
CA ARG A 39 -1.20 10.99 -3.58
C ARG A 39 -0.34 10.21 -4.58
N TRP A 40 -0.51 8.90 -4.59
CA TRP A 40 0.17 7.98 -5.50
C TRP A 40 -0.83 7.02 -6.14
N GLN A 41 -0.71 6.84 -7.46
CA GLN A 41 -1.41 5.77 -8.18
C GLN A 41 -0.52 4.53 -8.19
N VAL A 42 -1.02 3.45 -7.59
CA VAL A 42 -0.25 2.22 -7.39
C VAL A 42 -0.94 1.07 -8.09
N GLN A 43 -0.24 0.44 -9.04
CA GLN A 43 -0.73 -0.74 -9.71
C GLN A 43 -0.90 -1.88 -8.72
N CYS A 44 -2.02 -2.60 -8.88
CA CYS A 44 -2.37 -3.73 -8.06
C CYS A 44 -2.66 -4.94 -8.94
N SER A 45 -2.02 -6.07 -8.65
CA SER A 45 -2.48 -7.37 -9.18
C SER A 45 -3.47 -7.97 -8.20
N SER A 46 -4.54 -8.58 -8.70
CA SER A 46 -5.67 -9.08 -7.89
C SER A 46 -6.02 -10.55 -8.18
N VAL A 47 -5.02 -11.37 -8.53
CA VAL A 47 -5.21 -12.77 -8.93
C VAL A 47 -5.73 -13.60 -7.75
N THR A 48 -6.92 -14.18 -7.86
CA THR A 48 -7.54 -15.04 -6.82
C THR A 48 -7.54 -14.41 -5.42
N TYR A 49 -7.87 -13.14 -5.32
CA TYR A 49 -7.85 -12.36 -4.08
C TYR A 49 -6.49 -12.23 -3.38
N ARG A 50 -5.41 -12.55 -4.08
CA ARG A 50 -4.05 -12.19 -3.65
C ARG A 50 -3.73 -10.84 -4.24
N PHE A 51 -3.98 -9.80 -3.46
CA PHE A 51 -3.72 -8.44 -3.88
C PHE A 51 -2.28 -8.06 -3.59
N ARG A 52 -1.58 -7.55 -4.59
CA ARG A 52 -0.20 -7.10 -4.47
C ARG A 52 -0.01 -5.75 -5.13
N LEU A 53 0.48 -4.79 -4.35
CA LEU A 53 0.94 -3.48 -4.82
C LEU A 53 2.31 -3.65 -5.49
N MET A 54 2.44 -3.08 -6.69
CA MET A 54 3.60 -3.27 -7.57
C MET A 54 4.14 -1.92 -8.07
N LYS A 55 4.03 -1.61 -9.36
CA LYS A 55 4.44 -0.31 -9.92
C LYS A 55 3.73 0.85 -9.20
N GLY A 56 4.45 1.90 -8.83
CA GLY A 56 3.93 2.99 -7.98
C GLY A 56 4.19 2.77 -6.49
N TRP A 57 4.38 1.53 -6.03
CA TRP A 57 4.68 1.25 -4.63
C TRP A 57 6.10 1.67 -4.24
N LYS A 58 7.08 1.45 -5.15
CA LYS A 58 8.46 1.91 -4.94
C LYS A 58 8.50 3.43 -4.78
N GLU A 59 7.78 4.16 -5.63
CA GLU A 59 7.67 5.62 -5.59
C GLU A 59 7.05 6.07 -4.27
N PHE A 60 5.95 5.43 -3.84
CA PHE A 60 5.36 5.69 -2.52
C PHE A 60 6.36 5.46 -1.37
N VAL A 61 7.15 4.38 -1.42
CA VAL A 61 8.18 4.07 -0.40
C VAL A 61 9.25 5.13 -0.37
N LEU A 62 9.82 5.50 -1.52
CA LEU A 62 10.92 6.45 -1.60
C LEU A 62 10.48 7.87 -1.25
N ASP A 63 9.34 8.32 -1.77
CA ASP A 63 8.83 9.68 -1.51
C ASP A 63 8.41 9.88 -0.04
N ASN A 64 8.15 8.79 0.68
CA ASN A 64 7.84 8.81 2.10
C ASN A 64 8.97 8.25 2.96
N ASP A 65 10.20 8.07 2.44
CA ASP A 65 11.33 7.57 3.24
C ASP A 65 10.95 6.34 4.09
N LEU A 66 10.16 5.41 3.55
CA LEU A 66 9.71 4.23 4.28
C LEU A 66 10.83 3.23 4.44
N GLU A 67 11.02 2.77 5.66
CA GLU A 67 12.08 1.83 6.00
C GLU A 67 11.54 0.52 6.58
N GLU A 68 12.43 -0.45 6.78
CA GLU A 68 12.07 -1.68 7.48
C GLU A 68 11.59 -1.34 8.89
N ASP A 69 10.63 -2.13 9.38
CA ASP A 69 9.97 -1.95 10.68
C ASP A 69 9.04 -0.74 10.83
N ASP A 70 9.00 0.21 9.90
CA ASP A 70 7.95 1.25 9.88
C ASP A 70 6.54 0.65 9.82
N ILE A 71 5.57 1.22 10.53
CA ILE A 71 4.19 0.73 10.52
C ILE A 71 3.36 1.63 9.60
N CYS A 72 2.75 1.04 8.57
CA CYS A 72 1.72 1.71 7.78
C CYS A 72 0.34 1.14 8.08
N ILE A 73 -0.60 2.02 8.42
CA ILE A 73 -2.02 1.70 8.56
C ILE A 73 -2.73 2.18 7.30
N PHE A 74 -3.42 1.27 6.61
CA PHE A 74 -4.19 1.54 5.41
C PHE A 74 -5.68 1.56 5.77
N GLU A 75 -6.32 2.72 5.59
CA GLU A 75 -7.75 2.92 5.80
C GLU A 75 -8.45 3.09 4.45
N LEU A 76 -9.37 2.19 4.12
CA LEU A 76 -10.16 2.30 2.88
C LEU A 76 -11.23 3.39 3.03
N VAL A 77 -11.06 4.50 2.33
CA VAL A 77 -11.96 5.66 2.42
C VAL A 77 -12.97 5.71 1.27
N ASP A 78 -12.64 5.13 0.12
CA ASP A 78 -13.57 4.94 -1.00
C ASP A 78 -13.36 3.55 -1.62
N TRP A 79 -14.27 2.63 -1.32
CA TRP A 79 -14.23 1.26 -1.85
C TRP A 79 -14.56 1.18 -3.35
N LYS A 80 -15.30 2.15 -3.90
CA LYS A 80 -15.68 2.14 -5.32
C LYS A 80 -14.48 2.49 -6.19
N ARG A 81 -13.71 3.48 -5.76
CA ARG A 81 -12.49 3.98 -6.42
C ARG A 81 -11.22 3.30 -5.93
N THR A 82 -11.31 2.49 -4.87
CA THR A 82 -10.17 1.85 -4.21
C THR A 82 -9.14 2.89 -3.75
N GLU A 83 -9.60 3.84 -2.93
CA GLU A 83 -8.75 4.87 -2.33
C GLU A 83 -8.47 4.53 -0.86
N MET A 84 -7.20 4.53 -0.49
CA MET A 84 -6.74 4.26 0.87
C MET A 84 -5.96 5.44 1.42
N LYS A 85 -6.34 5.91 2.60
CA LYS A 85 -5.52 6.80 3.41
C LYS A 85 -4.45 5.97 4.11
N VAL A 86 -3.21 6.45 4.11
CA VAL A 86 -2.09 5.79 4.78
C VAL A 86 -1.59 6.66 5.92
N ALA A 87 -1.58 6.10 7.13
CA ALA A 87 -0.88 6.67 8.27
C ALA A 87 0.45 5.93 8.45
N ILE A 88 1.54 6.67 8.64
CA ILE A 88 2.90 6.13 8.75
C ILE A 88 3.44 6.42 10.16
N PHE A 89 3.82 5.37 10.87
CA PHE A 89 4.45 5.44 12.19
C PHE A 89 5.87 4.92 12.06
N ARG A 90 6.82 5.81 12.35
CA ARG A 90 8.24 5.49 12.19
C ARG A 90 8.75 4.66 13.34
N VAL A 91 9.56 3.66 13.02
CA VAL A 91 10.34 2.98 14.06
C VAL A 91 11.37 3.97 14.62
N LEU A 92 11.50 4.04 15.94
CA LEU A 92 12.56 4.82 16.56
C LEU A 92 13.88 4.09 16.38
N ARG A 93 14.85 4.76 15.77
CA ARG A 93 16.24 4.33 15.75
C ARG A 93 16.99 5.11 16.83
N LEU A 94 17.56 4.38 17.78
CA LEU A 94 18.46 4.90 18.81
C LEU A 94 19.87 5.09 18.23
#